data_AF-A0A135VX23-F1
#
_entry.id   AF-A0A135VX23-F1
#
_cell.length_a   1.000
_cell.length_b   1.000
_cell.length_c   1.000
_cell.angle_alpha   90.00
_cell.angle_beta   90.00
_cell.angle_gamma   90.00
#
_symmetry.space_group_name_H-M   'P 1'
#
loop_
_entity.id
_entity.type
_entity.pdbx_description
1 polymer ?
#
loop_
_entity_poly.entity_id
_entity_poly.type
_entity_poly.pdbx_seq_one_letter_code
_entity_poly.pdbx_strand_id
1 'polypeptide(L)'
;RPPVSNWLPGADGPNYSTPSGHSQNSATLYSWFTARVRTWWMGLIAIILTLLIGISRVYIGVHFLEDVLLGWGIGIITVLLFVYFEKPVREYLSKYNAEHLLLVLMFIGLLMTLTNSFLPPPPNDNFGAYGGLTIGFALGLILEMRFVNFTTEPYEGQKWRLVIRVVIGLILVIGLMYLLAPFLPTGEIWLRTIRYALIAITGLFIWPLIFKKVNL
;
A
#
# COMPACT_ATOMS: atom_id res chain seq x y z
N ARG A 1 -19.05 5.85 -15.10
CA ARG A 1 -18.80 4.39 -15.23
C ARG A 1 -19.70 3.83 -16.28
N PRO A 2 -19.24 2.84 -17.05
CA PRO A 2 -20.11 2.17 -18.00
C PRO A 2 -21.31 1.53 -17.26
N PRO A 3 -22.48 1.45 -17.90
CA PRO A 3 -23.66 0.79 -17.33
C PRO A 3 -23.35 -0.63 -16.85
N VAL A 4 -23.97 -1.08 -15.76
CA VAL A 4 -23.77 -2.42 -15.19
C VAL A 4 -24.10 -3.53 -16.20
N SER A 5 -24.99 -3.25 -17.16
CA SER A 5 -25.29 -4.15 -18.28
C SER A 5 -24.08 -4.50 -19.16
N ASN A 6 -23.03 -3.67 -19.12
CA ASN A 6 -21.81 -3.86 -19.91
C ASN A 6 -20.71 -4.59 -19.12
N TRP A 7 -20.96 -4.91 -17.84
CA TRP A 7 -19.96 -5.53 -16.99
C TRP A 7 -19.91 -7.04 -17.25
N LEU A 8 -18.71 -7.61 -17.19
CA LEU A 8 -18.58 -9.08 -17.22
C LEU A 8 -19.27 -9.72 -16.00
N PRO A 9 -19.86 -10.92 -16.14
CA PRO A 9 -20.49 -11.61 -15.02
C PRO A 9 -19.54 -11.78 -13.84
N GLY A 10 -20.00 -11.42 -12.64
CA GLY A 10 -19.21 -11.47 -11.40
C GLY A 10 -18.25 -10.29 -11.20
N ALA A 11 -18.22 -9.31 -12.11
CA ALA A 11 -17.46 -8.09 -11.89
C ALA A 11 -18.11 -7.22 -10.81
N ASP A 12 -17.30 -6.78 -9.85
CA ASP A 12 -17.65 -5.72 -8.92
C ASP A 12 -16.91 -4.43 -9.31
N GLY A 13 -17.61 -3.31 -9.23
CA GLY A 13 -17.17 -2.02 -9.72
C GLY A 13 -17.00 -1.02 -8.58
N PRO A 14 -16.01 -0.11 -8.68
CA PRO A 14 -15.81 0.90 -7.65
C PRO A 14 -17.03 1.84 -7.54
N ASN A 15 -17.13 2.48 -6.38
CA ASN A 15 -18.17 3.47 -6.08
C ASN A 15 -18.18 4.62 -7.09
N TYR A 16 -16.99 5.05 -7.52
CA TYR A 16 -16.81 6.07 -8.56
C TYR A 16 -16.00 5.52 -9.73
N SER A 17 -16.31 6.01 -10.93
CA SER A 17 -15.60 5.63 -12.18
C SER A 17 -14.24 6.30 -12.32
N THR A 18 -14.18 7.57 -11.95
CA THR A 18 -13.09 8.45 -12.37
C THR A 18 -12.40 9.01 -11.13
N PRO A 19 -11.07 8.98 -11.06
CA PRO A 19 -10.15 8.21 -11.91
C PRO A 19 -10.17 6.70 -11.58
N SER A 20 -9.65 5.87 -12.48
CA SER A 20 -9.46 4.43 -12.21
C SER A 20 -8.35 4.23 -11.15
N GLY A 21 -8.74 3.77 -9.96
CA GLY A 21 -7.79 3.47 -8.88
C GLY A 21 -6.81 2.33 -9.22
N HIS A 22 -7.24 1.32 -9.99
CA HIS A 22 -6.35 0.24 -10.44
C HIS A 22 -5.27 0.76 -11.39
N SER A 23 -5.65 1.65 -12.31
CA SER A 23 -4.72 2.28 -13.25
C SER A 23 -3.76 3.22 -12.52
N GLN A 24 -4.26 4.02 -11.57
CA GLN A 24 -3.43 4.89 -10.75
C GLN A 24 -2.42 4.11 -9.91
N ASN A 25 -2.86 3.06 -9.21
CA ASN A 25 -1.99 2.25 -8.35
C ASN A 25 -0.92 1.52 -9.15
N SER A 26 -1.27 0.93 -10.31
CA SER A 26 -0.30 0.24 -11.16
C SER A 26 0.74 1.22 -11.71
N ALA A 27 0.31 2.36 -12.28
CA ALA A 27 1.24 3.38 -12.75
C ALA A 27 2.15 3.89 -11.63
N THR A 28 1.60 4.19 -10.45
CA THR A 28 2.41 4.66 -9.30
C THR A 28 3.46 3.62 -8.90
N LEU A 29 3.06 2.37 -8.69
CA LEU A 29 3.94 1.32 -8.20
C LEU A 29 5.04 0.98 -9.21
N TYR A 30 4.67 0.73 -10.47
CA TYR A 30 5.60 0.26 -11.49
C TYR A 30 6.52 1.37 -12.00
N SER A 31 6.05 2.61 -12.09
CA SER A 31 6.93 3.75 -12.39
C SER A 31 7.93 4.01 -11.26
N TRP A 32 7.52 3.88 -10.00
CA TRP A 32 8.44 4.00 -8.85
C TRP A 32 9.51 2.90 -8.89
N PHE A 33 9.14 1.64 -9.13
CA PHE A 33 10.10 0.54 -9.26
C PHE A 33 11.11 0.80 -10.39
N THR A 34 10.62 1.26 -11.54
CA THR A 34 11.47 1.57 -12.70
C THR A 34 12.50 2.66 -12.36
N ALA A 35 12.08 3.70 -11.63
CA ALA A 35 12.95 4.78 -11.18
C ALA A 35 14.05 4.32 -10.21
N ARG A 36 13.78 3.27 -9.40
CA ARG A 36 14.71 2.74 -8.39
C ARG A 36 15.67 1.68 -8.93
N VAL A 37 15.15 0.69 -9.66
CA VAL A 37 15.95 -0.47 -10.08
C VAL A 37 16.75 -0.18 -11.35
N ARG A 38 16.34 0.79 -12.17
CA ARG A 38 17.07 1.30 -13.35
C ARG A 38 17.57 0.21 -14.30
N THR A 39 16.84 -0.90 -14.39
CA THR A 39 17.17 -2.05 -15.23
C THR A 39 16.16 -2.13 -16.37
N TRP A 40 16.65 -2.14 -17.62
CA TRP A 40 15.82 -1.95 -18.81
C TRP A 40 14.69 -2.99 -18.94
N TRP A 41 14.97 -4.27 -18.68
CA TRP A 41 13.97 -5.33 -18.81
C TRP A 41 12.91 -5.26 -17.71
N MET A 42 13.28 -4.82 -16.50
CA MET A 42 12.30 -4.56 -15.44
C MET A 42 11.41 -3.36 -15.76
N GLY A 43 11.97 -2.33 -16.40
CA GLY A 43 11.20 -1.20 -16.93
C GLY A 43 10.19 -1.65 -17.99
N LEU A 44 10.59 -2.55 -18.89
CA LEU A 44 9.68 -3.14 -19.88
C LEU A 44 8.54 -3.92 -19.20
N ILE A 45 8.85 -4.79 -18.23
CA ILE A 45 7.82 -5.53 -17.47
C ILE A 45 6.87 -4.57 -16.75
N ALA A 46 7.40 -3.52 -16.10
CA ALA A 46 6.62 -2.49 -15.42
C ALA A 46 5.63 -1.79 -16.36
N ILE A 47 6.07 -1.43 -17.57
CA ILE A 47 5.19 -0.83 -18.60
C ILE A 47 4.11 -1.82 -19.02
N ILE A 48 4.48 -3.05 -19.34
CA ILE A 48 3.54 -4.09 -19.77
C ILE A 48 2.47 -4.32 -18.70
N LEU A 49 2.85 -4.49 -17.43
CA LEU A 49 1.90 -4.71 -16.33
C LEU A 49 0.98 -3.51 -16.13
N THR A 50 1.51 -2.28 -16.22
CA THR A 50 0.70 -1.06 -16.11
C THR A 50 -0.37 -0.99 -17.20
N LEU A 51 0.00 -1.32 -18.45
CA LEU A 51 -0.90 -1.36 -19.59
C LEU A 51 -1.95 -2.47 -19.44
N LEU A 52 -1.53 -3.70 -19.13
CA LEU A 52 -2.44 -4.85 -18.97
C LEU A 52 -3.45 -4.60 -17.85
N ILE A 53 -3.03 -4.04 -16.71
CA ILE A 53 -3.94 -3.72 -15.61
C ILE A 53 -4.95 -2.65 -16.04
N GLY A 54 -4.52 -1.57 -16.70
CA GLY A 54 -5.46 -0.54 -17.17
C GLY A 54 -6.44 -1.07 -18.22
N ILE A 55 -5.95 -1.81 -19.22
CA ILE A 55 -6.78 -2.42 -20.27
C ILE A 55 -7.78 -3.41 -19.67
N SER A 56 -7.40 -4.19 -18.66
CA SER A 56 -8.31 -5.11 -17.97
C SER A 56 -9.55 -4.41 -17.41
N ARG A 57 -9.44 -3.14 -16.98
CA ARG A 57 -10.56 -2.38 -16.44
C ARG A 57 -11.56 -1.94 -17.49
N VAL A 58 -11.08 -1.63 -18.70
CA VAL A 58 -11.94 -1.36 -19.86
C VAL A 58 -12.57 -2.66 -20.35
N TYR A 59 -11.79 -3.75 -20.43
CA TYR A 59 -12.25 -5.06 -20.88
C TYR A 59 -13.37 -5.64 -19.99
N ILE A 60 -13.25 -5.51 -18.66
CA ILE A 60 -14.27 -5.95 -17.70
C ILE A 60 -15.52 -5.04 -17.73
N GLY A 61 -15.45 -3.89 -18.39
CA GLY A 61 -16.59 -2.97 -18.57
C GLY A 61 -16.82 -2.03 -17.39
N VAL A 62 -15.88 -1.92 -16.45
CA VAL A 62 -16.04 -1.18 -15.18
C VAL A 62 -15.52 0.26 -15.25
N HIS A 63 -14.70 0.58 -16.25
CA HIS A 63 -14.16 1.93 -16.49
C HIS A 63 -14.18 2.29 -17.98
N PHE A 64 -14.30 3.58 -18.28
CA PHE A 64 -14.02 4.11 -19.61
C PHE A 64 -12.50 4.25 -19.82
N LEU A 65 -12.06 4.36 -21.07
CA LEU A 65 -10.65 4.57 -21.39
C LEU A 65 -10.11 5.86 -20.75
N GLU A 66 -10.91 6.92 -20.72
CA GLU A 66 -10.56 8.20 -20.09
C GLU A 66 -10.25 8.05 -18.59
N ASP A 67 -11.01 7.23 -17.87
CA ASP A 67 -10.76 6.94 -16.45
C ASP A 67 -9.39 6.29 -16.23
N VAL A 68 -8.99 5.42 -17.15
CA VAL A 68 -7.70 4.71 -17.14
C VAL A 68 -6.57 5.67 -17.45
N LEU A 69 -6.71 6.51 -18.48
CA LEU A 69 -5.72 7.50 -18.86
C LEU A 69 -5.48 8.53 -17.76
N LEU A 70 -6.56 9.04 -17.14
CA LEU A 70 -6.46 9.94 -15.99
C LEU A 70 -5.79 9.26 -14.79
N GLY A 71 -6.14 8.00 -14.49
CA GLY A 71 -5.50 7.22 -13.44
C GLY A 71 -3.99 7.08 -13.66
N TRP A 72 -3.56 6.68 -14.87
CA TRP A 72 -2.14 6.61 -15.23
C TRP A 72 -1.44 7.97 -15.09
N GLY A 73 -2.06 9.05 -15.59
CA GLY A 73 -1.52 10.40 -15.48
C GLY A 73 -1.28 10.81 -14.03
N ILE A 74 -2.26 10.62 -13.15
CA ILE A 74 -2.13 10.91 -11.71
C ILE A 74 -1.01 10.08 -11.08
N GLY A 75 -0.94 8.77 -11.38
CA GLY A 75 0.08 7.90 -10.81
C GLY A 75 1.50 8.28 -11.24
N ILE A 76 1.70 8.56 -12.53
CA ILE A 76 3.00 8.99 -13.07
C ILE A 76 3.42 10.34 -12.47
N ILE A 77 2.52 11.33 -12.45
CA ILE A 77 2.79 12.64 -11.86
C ILE A 77 3.17 12.51 -10.38
N THR A 78 2.47 11.66 -9.63
CA THR A 78 2.78 11.39 -8.22
C THR A 78 4.21 10.87 -8.04
N VAL A 79 4.65 9.94 -8.87
CA VAL A 79 6.02 9.41 -8.82
C VAL A 79 7.04 10.45 -9.24
N LEU A 80 6.77 11.24 -10.29
CA LEU A 80 7.67 12.31 -10.73
C LEU A 80 7.89 13.35 -9.61
N LEU A 81 6.80 13.78 -8.97
CA LEU A 81 6.87 14.70 -7.83
C LEU A 81 7.66 14.07 -6.67
N PHE A 82 7.38 12.81 -6.35
CA PHE A 82 8.09 12.11 -5.29
C PHE A 82 9.60 12.02 -5.57
N VAL A 83 10.02 11.62 -6.78
CA VAL A 83 11.44 11.54 -7.16
C VAL A 83 12.10 12.91 -7.15
N TYR A 84 11.40 13.94 -7.62
CA TYR A 84 11.91 15.31 -7.62
C TYR A 84 12.12 15.86 -6.21
N PHE A 85 11.17 15.64 -5.30
CA PHE A 85 11.20 16.18 -3.94
C PHE A 85 11.86 15.26 -2.91
N GLU A 86 12.17 14.00 -3.22
CA GLU A 86 12.73 13.03 -2.26
C GLU A 86 13.99 13.57 -1.56
N LYS A 87 14.98 14.02 -2.33
CA LYS A 87 16.26 14.50 -1.79
C LYS A 87 16.07 15.73 -0.88
N PRO A 88 15.45 16.84 -1.32
CA PRO A 88 15.28 18.02 -0.46
C PRO A 88 14.41 17.73 0.76
N VAL A 89 13.34 16.94 0.62
CA VAL A 89 12.48 16.56 1.75
C VAL A 89 13.26 15.72 2.75
N ARG A 90 14.06 14.75 2.30
CA ARG A 90 14.89 13.91 3.18
C ARG A 90 15.94 14.74 3.93
N GLU A 91 16.63 15.66 3.26
CA GLU A 91 17.62 16.56 3.87
C GLU A 91 16.99 17.54 4.88
N TYR A 92 15.75 17.94 4.65
CA TYR A 92 15.01 18.76 5.60
C TYR A 92 14.56 17.94 6.82
N LEU A 93 13.94 16.78 6.60
CA LEU A 93 13.39 15.94 7.66
C LEU A 93 14.48 15.28 8.52
N SER A 94 15.68 15.02 7.99
CA SER A 94 16.80 14.44 8.76
C SER A 94 17.27 15.30 9.93
N LYS A 95 16.87 16.58 9.98
CA LYS A 95 17.10 17.50 11.11
C LYS A 95 16.27 17.16 12.35
N TYR A 96 15.19 16.40 12.17
CA TYR A 96 14.27 16.02 13.24
C TYR A 96 14.48 14.57 13.66
N ASN A 97 14.09 14.26 14.89
CA ASN A 97 14.12 12.90 15.39
C ASN A 97 13.07 12.03 14.65
N ALA A 98 13.50 10.87 14.15
CA ALA A 98 12.67 9.99 13.33
C ALA A 98 11.40 9.51 14.05
N GLU A 99 11.47 9.24 15.36
CA GLU A 99 10.30 8.80 16.13
C GLU A 99 9.26 9.91 16.22
N HIS A 100 9.67 11.18 16.37
CA HIS A 100 8.73 12.31 16.39
C HIS A 100 8.03 12.46 15.04
N LEU A 101 8.76 12.29 13.93
CA LEU A 101 8.15 12.30 12.60
C LEU A 101 7.14 11.16 12.42
N LEU A 102 7.43 9.97 12.95
CA LEU A 102 6.50 8.84 12.92
C LEU A 102 5.29 9.07 13.83
N LEU A 103 5.45 9.72 14.99
CA LEU A 103 4.31 10.11 15.84
C LEU A 103 3.41 11.14 15.15
N VAL A 104 3.99 12.09 14.41
CA VAL A 104 3.21 13.01 13.55
C VAL A 104 2.44 12.23 12.48
N LEU A 105 3.09 11.25 11.82
CA LEU A 105 2.42 10.38 10.85
C LEU A 105 1.28 9.57 11.49
N MET A 106 1.48 9.04 12.69
CA MET A 106 0.45 8.35 13.47
C MET A 106 -0.74 9.27 13.75
N PHE A 107 -0.48 10.53 14.13
CA PHE A 107 -1.52 11.53 14.33
C PHE A 107 -2.28 11.84 13.04
N ILE A 108 -1.59 11.94 11.89
CA ILE A 108 -2.23 12.08 10.58
C ILE A 108 -3.15 10.89 10.29
N GLY A 109 -2.72 9.66 10.59
CA GLY A 109 -3.56 8.46 10.43
C GLY A 109 -4.81 8.47 11.33
N LEU A 110 -4.69 9.01 12.54
CA LEU A 110 -5.83 9.24 13.43
C LEU A 110 -6.79 10.28 12.87
N LEU A 111 -6.27 11.42 12.39
CA LEU A 111 -7.08 12.45 11.72
C LEU A 111 -7.80 11.89 10.49
N MET A 112 -7.12 11.07 9.68
CA MET A 112 -7.72 10.37 8.54
C MET A 112 -8.84 9.42 8.96
N THR A 113 -8.74 8.78 10.11
CA THR A 113 -9.84 7.95 10.64
C THR A 113 -11.02 8.82 11.08
N LEU A 114 -10.73 9.97 11.69
CA LEU A 114 -11.76 10.89 12.19
C LEU A 114 -12.47 11.66 11.07
N THR A 115 -11.90 11.76 9.86
CA THR A 115 -12.55 12.50 8.75
C THR A 115 -13.93 11.95 8.43
N ASN A 116 -14.17 10.64 8.59
CA ASN A 116 -15.48 10.02 8.35
C ASN A 116 -16.59 10.55 9.27
N SER A 117 -16.22 11.10 10.44
CA SER A 117 -17.16 11.74 11.36
C SER A 117 -17.55 13.15 10.90
N PHE A 118 -16.79 13.75 9.99
CA PHE A 118 -17.00 15.12 9.50
C PHE A 118 -17.36 15.18 8.02
N LEU A 119 -16.97 14.18 7.23
CA LEU A 119 -17.17 14.09 5.79
C LEU A 119 -17.82 12.75 5.45
N PRO A 120 -18.93 12.74 4.71
CA PRO A 120 -19.58 11.50 4.31
C PRO A 120 -18.66 10.70 3.39
N PRO A 121 -18.40 9.40 3.68
CA PRO A 121 -17.58 8.57 2.82
C PRO A 121 -18.34 8.16 1.55
N PRO A 122 -17.64 7.62 0.54
CA PRO A 122 -18.28 6.92 -0.56
C PRO A 122 -19.18 5.78 -0.05
N PRO A 123 -20.29 5.46 -0.75
CA PRO A 123 -21.13 4.32 -0.38
C PRO A 123 -20.31 3.04 -0.23
N ASN A 124 -20.58 2.20 0.76
CA ASN A 124 -19.84 0.94 1.00
C ASN A 124 -18.31 1.08 1.20
N ASP A 125 -17.80 2.27 1.49
CA ASP A 125 -16.40 2.49 1.83
C ASP A 125 -16.25 3.43 3.04
N ASN A 126 -15.06 3.50 3.60
CA ASN A 126 -14.72 4.42 4.70
C ASN A 126 -13.20 4.62 4.78
N PHE A 127 -12.78 5.66 5.49
CA PHE A 127 -11.37 6.02 5.63
C PHE A 127 -10.57 5.12 6.60
N GLY A 128 -11.20 4.11 7.21
CA GLY A 128 -10.57 3.30 8.25
C GLY A 128 -9.36 2.53 7.77
N ALA A 129 -9.37 2.00 6.53
CA ALA A 129 -8.21 1.30 5.99
C ALA A 129 -6.98 2.21 5.85
N TYR A 130 -7.15 3.44 5.35
CA TYR A 130 -6.07 4.40 5.18
C TYR A 130 -5.53 4.86 6.54
N GLY A 131 -6.41 5.24 7.46
CA GLY A 131 -6.01 5.63 8.81
C GLY A 131 -5.29 4.50 9.55
N GLY A 132 -5.81 3.28 9.46
CA GLY A 132 -5.22 2.08 10.04
C GLY A 132 -3.83 1.77 9.49
N LEU A 133 -3.68 1.74 8.16
CA LEU A 133 -2.37 1.52 7.52
C LEU A 133 -1.35 2.57 7.94
N THR A 134 -1.73 3.86 7.98
CA THR A 134 -0.83 4.95 8.38
C THR A 134 -0.42 4.85 9.85
N ILE A 135 -1.36 4.58 10.76
CA ILE A 135 -1.08 4.35 12.18
C ILE A 135 -0.17 3.14 12.37
N GLY A 136 -0.50 2.02 11.73
CA GLY A 136 0.27 0.79 11.85
C GLY A 136 1.65 0.89 11.21
N PHE A 137 1.82 1.68 10.15
CA PHE A 137 3.13 1.99 9.57
C PHE A 137 4.01 2.76 10.56
N ALA A 138 3.45 3.83 11.14
CA ALA A 138 4.16 4.65 12.12
C ALA A 138 4.55 3.84 13.37
N LEU A 139 3.59 3.16 13.99
CA LEU A 139 3.83 2.39 15.21
C LEU A 139 4.72 1.17 14.94
N GLY A 140 4.49 0.46 13.83
CA GLY A 140 5.29 -0.69 13.41
C GLY A 140 6.76 -0.33 13.26
N LEU A 141 7.08 0.78 12.60
CA LEU A 141 8.47 1.23 12.45
C LEU A 141 9.10 1.72 13.77
N ILE A 142 8.34 2.39 14.64
CA ILE A 142 8.85 2.76 15.97
C ILE A 142 9.25 1.50 16.76
N LEU A 143 8.39 0.47 16.76
CA LEU A 143 8.66 -0.80 17.44
C LEU A 143 9.84 -1.55 16.81
N GLU A 144 9.92 -1.56 15.48
CA GLU A 144 11.01 -2.17 14.73
C GLU A 144 12.35 -1.52 15.10
N MET A 145 12.45 -0.20 15.05
CA MET A 145 13.69 0.52 15.36
C MET A 145 14.14 0.35 16.81
N ARG A 146 13.19 0.32 17.76
CA ARG A 146 13.50 0.23 19.20
C ARG A 146 13.84 -1.18 19.67
N PHE A 147 13.21 -2.21 19.10
CA PHE A 147 13.29 -3.57 19.64
C PHE A 147 13.89 -4.59 18.68
N VAL A 148 13.84 -4.35 17.37
CA VAL A 148 14.28 -5.33 16.37
C VAL A 148 15.57 -4.88 15.70
N ASN A 149 15.63 -3.71 15.06
CA ASN A 149 16.74 -3.26 14.23
C ASN A 149 17.17 -4.36 13.23
N PHE A 150 16.29 -4.61 12.27
CA PHE A 150 16.34 -5.69 11.31
C PHE A 150 17.19 -5.35 10.07
N THR A 151 17.93 -6.33 9.56
CA THR A 151 18.79 -6.17 8.38
C THR A 151 18.25 -6.99 7.21
N THR A 152 18.25 -6.41 6.01
CA THR A 152 17.85 -7.14 4.79
C THR A 152 18.94 -8.09 4.27
N GLU A 153 20.12 -8.11 4.89
CA GLU A 153 21.19 -9.03 4.53
C GLU A 153 20.81 -10.48 4.90
N PRO A 154 21.03 -11.45 3.99
CA PRO A 154 20.81 -12.86 4.28
C PRO A 154 21.86 -13.39 5.27
N TYR A 155 21.43 -14.22 6.23
CA TYR A 155 22.34 -14.90 7.14
C TYR A 155 23.37 -15.73 6.36
N GLU A 156 24.65 -15.51 6.64
CA GLU A 156 25.79 -16.15 5.94
C GLU A 156 25.74 -16.00 4.40
N GLY A 157 25.13 -14.95 3.86
CA GLY A 157 25.05 -14.75 2.40
C GLY A 157 24.05 -15.67 1.68
N GLN A 158 23.28 -16.46 2.43
CA GLN A 158 22.40 -17.49 1.88
C GLN A 158 21.13 -16.90 1.22
N LYS A 159 21.20 -16.56 -0.07
CA LYS A 159 20.12 -15.87 -0.82
C LYS A 159 18.77 -16.60 -0.82
N TRP A 160 18.73 -17.93 -0.69
CA TRP A 160 17.47 -18.68 -0.62
C TRP A 160 16.60 -18.26 0.59
N ARG A 161 17.24 -17.81 1.68
CA ARG A 161 16.53 -17.29 2.85
C ARG A 161 15.75 -16.02 2.53
N LEU A 162 16.17 -15.22 1.53
CA LEU A 162 15.41 -14.06 1.06
C LEU A 162 14.10 -14.46 0.37
N VAL A 163 14.07 -15.62 -0.30
CA VAL A 163 12.84 -16.13 -0.91
C VAL A 163 11.89 -16.60 0.19
N ILE A 164 12.41 -17.34 1.18
CA ILE A 164 11.62 -17.81 2.32
C ILE A 164 11.08 -16.64 3.16
N ARG A 165 11.89 -15.59 3.38
CA ARG A 165 11.48 -14.29 3.96
C ARG A 165 10.17 -13.80 3.37
N VAL A 166 10.14 -13.70 2.04
CA VAL A 166 9.01 -13.19 1.28
C VAL A 166 7.83 -14.15 1.36
N VAL A 167 8.04 -15.45 1.19
CA VAL A 167 6.95 -16.45 1.24
C VAL A 167 6.29 -16.47 2.62
N ILE A 168 7.07 -16.57 3.69
CA ILE A 168 6.55 -16.55 5.07
C ILE A 168 5.85 -15.22 5.35
N GLY A 169 6.43 -14.10 4.92
CA GLY A 169 5.83 -12.77 5.09
C GLY A 169 4.47 -12.65 4.40
N LEU A 170 4.36 -13.12 3.15
CA LEU A 170 3.11 -13.13 2.41
C LEU A 170 2.07 -14.03 3.06
N ILE A 171 2.45 -15.25 3.47
CA ILE A 171 1.54 -16.16 4.18
C ILE A 171 1.05 -15.54 5.48
N LEU A 172 1.94 -14.92 6.24
CA LEU A 172 1.59 -14.27 7.51
C LEU A 172 0.62 -13.12 7.31
N VAL A 173 0.90 -12.21 6.37
CA VAL A 173 0.05 -11.04 6.11
C VAL A 173 -1.30 -11.46 5.53
N ILE A 174 -1.32 -12.34 4.52
CA ILE A 174 -2.56 -12.83 3.90
C ILE A 174 -3.38 -13.63 4.92
N GLY A 175 -2.74 -14.53 5.66
CA GLY A 175 -3.39 -15.31 6.71
C GLY A 175 -4.01 -14.41 7.77
N LEU A 176 -3.30 -13.37 8.22
CA LEU A 176 -3.82 -12.40 9.16
C LEU A 176 -4.98 -11.59 8.58
N MET A 177 -4.93 -11.20 7.30
CA MET A 177 -6.02 -10.49 6.62
C MET A 177 -7.32 -11.29 6.66
N TYR A 178 -7.27 -12.60 6.42
CA TYR A 178 -8.44 -13.48 6.50
C TYR A 178 -8.85 -13.77 7.94
N LEU A 179 -7.88 -14.03 8.83
CA LEU A 179 -8.12 -14.33 10.24
C LEU A 179 -8.84 -13.20 10.96
N LEU A 180 -8.45 -11.94 10.72
CA LEU A 180 -9.04 -10.78 11.38
C LEU A 180 -10.40 -10.38 10.78
N ALA A 181 -10.75 -10.85 9.58
CA ALA A 181 -11.95 -10.40 8.88
C ALA A 181 -13.27 -10.62 9.64
N PRO A 182 -13.49 -11.78 10.30
CA PRO A 182 -14.72 -12.02 11.05
C PRO A 182 -14.83 -11.19 12.34
N PHE A 183 -13.69 -10.86 12.96
CA PHE A 183 -13.66 -10.15 14.25
C PHE A 183 -13.61 -8.63 14.09
N LEU A 184 -13.03 -8.15 12.99
CA LEU A 184 -12.84 -6.73 12.68
C LEU A 184 -13.42 -6.43 11.29
N PRO A 185 -14.77 -6.34 11.17
CA PRO A 185 -15.44 -6.12 9.90
C PRO A 185 -15.10 -4.75 9.30
N THR A 186 -15.15 -4.67 7.96
CA THR A 186 -14.79 -3.44 7.24
C THR A 186 -15.89 -2.37 7.24
N GLY A 187 -17.12 -2.74 7.59
CA GLY A 187 -18.25 -1.80 7.66
C GLY A 187 -18.08 -0.75 8.76
N GLU A 188 -17.49 -1.13 9.89
CA GLU A 188 -17.23 -0.26 11.02
C GLU A 188 -15.86 0.40 10.92
N ILE A 189 -15.82 1.73 10.92
CA ILE A 189 -14.59 2.48 10.65
C ILE A 189 -13.47 2.15 11.64
N TRP A 190 -13.75 2.19 12.94
CA TRP A 190 -12.74 1.95 13.97
C TRP A 190 -12.23 0.51 13.94
N LEU A 191 -13.10 -0.46 13.66
CA LEU A 191 -12.71 -1.86 13.54
C LEU A 191 -11.84 -2.06 12.29
N ARG A 192 -12.18 -1.41 11.17
CA ARG A 192 -11.34 -1.40 9.97
C ARG A 192 -10.00 -0.75 10.24
N THR A 193 -9.95 0.38 10.95
CA THR A 193 -8.69 1.04 11.37
C THR A 193 -7.82 0.09 12.19
N ILE A 194 -8.37 -0.54 13.21
CA ILE A 194 -7.63 -1.49 14.05
C ILE A 194 -7.13 -2.66 13.20
N ARG A 195 -7.97 -3.24 12.33
CA ARG A 195 -7.60 -4.35 11.46
C ARG A 195 -6.40 -4.02 10.58
N TYR A 196 -6.45 -2.91 9.88
CA TYR A 196 -5.38 -2.50 8.96
C TYR A 196 -4.12 -2.03 9.70
N ALA A 197 -4.26 -1.46 10.91
CA ALA A 197 -3.12 -1.16 11.77
C ALA A 197 -2.39 -2.43 12.21
N LEU A 198 -3.13 -3.47 12.65
CA LEU A 198 -2.55 -4.75 13.01
C LEU A 198 -1.85 -5.41 11.82
N ILE A 199 -2.45 -5.38 10.63
CA ILE A 199 -1.82 -5.91 9.41
C ILE A 199 -0.48 -5.22 9.13
N ALA A 200 -0.44 -3.88 9.20
CA ALA A 200 0.77 -3.12 8.95
C ALA A 200 1.85 -3.35 10.03
N ILE A 201 1.47 -3.37 11.31
CA ILE A 201 2.37 -3.69 12.42
C ILE A 201 2.94 -5.11 12.27
N THR A 202 2.12 -6.07 11.84
CA THR A 202 2.61 -7.42 11.60
C THR A 202 3.66 -7.46 10.49
N GLY A 203 3.44 -6.77 9.38
CA GLY A 203 4.41 -6.71 8.28
C GLY A 203 5.71 -5.98 8.64
N LEU A 204 5.63 -4.93 9.46
CA LEU A 204 6.77 -4.05 9.75
C LEU A 204 7.51 -4.36 11.05
N PHE A 205 6.89 -5.04 12.00
CA PHE A 205 7.49 -5.34 13.31
C PHE A 205 7.48 -6.84 13.63
N ILE A 206 6.33 -7.51 13.55
CA ILE A 206 6.23 -8.93 13.94
C ILE A 206 7.01 -9.82 12.97
N TRP A 207 6.88 -9.57 11.66
CA TRP A 207 7.61 -10.32 10.65
C TRP A 207 9.13 -10.18 10.82
N PRO A 208 9.73 -8.97 10.91
CA PRO A 208 11.16 -8.82 11.21
C PRO A 208 11.59 -9.43 12.55
N LEU A 209 10.74 -9.36 13.59
CA LEU A 209 11.02 -9.93 14.90
C LEU A 209 11.11 -11.46 14.87
N ILE A 210 10.13 -12.14 14.26
CA ILE A 210 10.13 -13.60 14.08
C ILE A 210 11.42 -14.00 13.38
N PHE A 211 11.70 -13.26 12.32
CA PHE A 211 12.76 -13.54 11.40
C PHE A 211 14.15 -13.41 12.03
N LYS A 212 14.39 -12.32 12.76
CA LYS A 212 15.63 -12.11 13.51
C LYS A 212 15.85 -13.19 14.56
N LYS A 213 14.78 -13.71 15.18
CA LYS A 213 14.88 -14.79 16.19
C LYS A 213 15.25 -16.14 15.61
N VAL A 214 14.90 -16.41 14.35
CA VAL A 214 15.15 -17.72 13.71
C VAL A 214 16.35 -17.72 12.77
N ASN A 215 17.15 -16.64 12.76
CA ASN A 215 18.34 -16.47 11.91
C ASN A 215 18.09 -16.78 10.43
N LEU A 216 16.86 -16.57 9.96
CA LEU A 216 16.64 -16.63 8.53
C LEU A 216 17.34 -15.42 7.89
#